data_AF-A0A1J1INX4-F1
#
_entry.id   AF-A0A1J1INX4-F1
#
_cell.length_a   1.000
_cell.length_b   1.000
_cell.length_c   1.000
_cell.angle_alpha   90.00
_cell.angle_beta   90.00
_cell.angle_gamma   90.00
#
_symmetry.space_group_name_H-M   'P 1'
#
loop_
_entity.id
_entity.type
_entity.pdbx_description
1 polymer ?
#
loop_
_entity_poly.entity_id
_entity_poly.type
_entity_poly.pdbx_seq_one_letter_code
_entity_poly.pdbx_strand_id
1 'polypeptide(L)'
;MRTYLLIILFAIAKLELNFAREYEVCELVDELYNKYDVPRDEIYKHLCIVKETTHEEYGIYRIKYYWCAEYDGICNASCDDFVDDDIADDVECATLVLQHEGIDAWLLSDRNCEGYKKEVDTCLERVEETSKSFGNSYDIDEYGDFMNHTHYASSAVATTNSFLGTHFTILSFALFSCIKIF
;
A
#
# COMPACT_ATOMS: atom_id res chain seq x y z
N MET A 1 5.78 45.33 2.47
CA MET A 1 6.75 44.21 2.55
C MET A 1 6.32 43.14 3.55
N ARG A 2 6.08 43.45 4.83
CA ARG A 2 5.59 42.49 5.84
C ARG A 2 4.23 41.85 5.51
N THR A 3 3.28 42.61 4.99
CA THR A 3 1.95 42.11 4.60
C THR A 3 1.99 41.12 3.45
N TYR A 4 2.81 41.40 2.43
CA TYR A 4 3.05 40.44 1.33
C TYR A 4 3.67 39.14 1.83
N LEU A 5 4.60 39.23 2.78
CA LEU A 5 5.26 38.06 3.38
C LEU A 5 4.25 37.19 4.15
N LEU A 6 3.32 37.81 4.89
CA LEU A 6 2.24 37.10 5.58
C LEU A 6 1.22 36.48 4.61
N ILE A 7 0.88 37.17 3.51
CA ILE A 7 0.00 36.64 2.47
C ILE A 7 0.64 35.43 1.77
N ILE A 8 1.95 35.51 1.48
CA ILE A 8 2.70 34.39 0.88
C ILE A 8 2.77 33.20 1.84
N LEU A 9 3.05 33.43 3.13
CA LEU A 9 3.06 32.35 4.13
C LEU A 9 1.67 31.71 4.29
N PHE A 10 0.60 32.50 4.27
CA PHE A 10 -0.77 32.00 4.34
C PHE A 10 -1.16 31.23 3.07
N ALA A 11 -0.69 31.66 1.90
CA ALA A 11 -0.89 30.97 0.63
C ALA A 11 -0.09 29.64 0.55
N ILE A 12 1.13 29.61 1.08
CA ILE A 12 1.95 28.39 1.16
C ILE A 12 1.37 27.40 2.18
N ALA A 13 0.88 27.88 3.33
CA ALA A 13 0.20 27.02 4.32
C ALA A 13 -1.15 26.48 3.82
N LYS A 14 -1.81 27.19 2.89
CA LYS A 14 -3.02 26.75 2.17
C LYS A 14 -2.70 25.84 0.98
N LEU A 15 -1.43 25.76 0.57
CA LEU A 15 -0.95 24.85 -0.46
C LEU A 15 -0.65 23.51 0.21
N GLU A 16 -1.66 22.91 0.82
CA GLU A 16 -1.62 21.48 1.12
C GLU A 16 -1.56 20.78 -0.23
N LEU A 17 -0.38 20.26 -0.53
CA LEU A 17 -0.15 19.41 -1.69
C LEU A 17 -0.99 18.15 -1.45
N ASN A 18 -2.16 18.09 -2.08
CA ASN A 18 -2.91 16.85 -2.27
C ASN A 18 -2.09 15.96 -3.20
N PHE A 19 -1.06 15.33 -2.65
CA PHE A 19 -0.30 14.32 -3.35
C PHE A 19 -1.10 13.04 -3.21
N ALA A 20 -1.79 12.64 -4.28
CA ALA A 20 -2.30 11.28 -4.35
C ALA A 20 -1.10 10.37 -4.61
N ARG A 21 -0.90 9.33 -3.79
CA ARG A 21 0.15 8.35 -4.04
C ARG A 21 -0.15 7.57 -5.33
N GLU A 22 0.79 7.61 -6.26
CA GLU A 22 0.80 6.79 -7.47
C GLU A 22 1.88 5.72 -7.33
N TYR A 23 1.55 4.45 -7.59
CA TYR A 23 2.48 3.34 -7.49
C TYR A 23 3.06 2.95 -8.85
N GLU A 24 4.38 2.77 -8.92
CA GLU A 24 4.96 1.95 -9.98
C GLU A 24 4.68 0.46 -9.70
N VAL A 25 4.55 -0.34 -10.77
CA VAL A 25 4.18 -1.76 -10.64
C VAL A 25 5.09 -2.52 -9.67
N CYS A 26 6.41 -2.38 -9.80
CA CYS A 26 7.32 -3.12 -8.93
C CYS A 26 7.48 -2.50 -7.54
N GLU A 27 7.17 -1.21 -7.37
CA GLU A 27 7.08 -0.61 -6.03
C GLU A 27 5.92 -1.26 -5.27
N LEU A 28 4.74 -1.37 -5.91
CA LEU A 28 3.60 -2.05 -5.31
C LEU A 28 3.90 -3.52 -5.00
N VAL A 29 4.49 -4.26 -5.95
CA VAL A 29 4.86 -5.67 -5.74
C VAL A 29 5.85 -5.83 -4.58
N ASP A 30 6.83 -4.92 -4.46
CA ASP A 30 7.80 -4.94 -3.38
C ASP A 30 7.15 -4.70 -2.01
N GLU A 31 6.26 -3.71 -1.90
CA GLU A 31 5.54 -3.48 -0.64
C GLU A 31 4.61 -4.64 -0.28
N LEU A 32 3.86 -5.19 -1.25
CA LEU A 32 3.02 -6.37 -1.03
C LEU A 32 3.82 -7.54 -0.47
N TYR A 33 5.03 -7.76 -1.00
CA TYR A 33 5.88 -8.85 -0.54
C TYR A 33 6.59 -8.57 0.79
N ASN A 34 7.24 -7.41 0.93
CA ASN A 34 8.16 -7.13 2.04
C ASN A 34 7.51 -6.39 3.22
N LYS A 35 6.47 -5.59 2.97
CA LYS A 35 5.82 -4.75 4.00
C LYS A 35 4.54 -5.42 4.51
N TYR A 36 3.74 -5.98 3.62
CA TYR A 36 2.42 -6.54 3.95
C TYR A 36 2.40 -8.08 4.02
N ASP A 37 3.53 -8.74 3.78
CA ASP A 37 3.72 -10.20 3.86
C ASP A 37 2.70 -11.01 3.03
N VAL A 38 2.26 -10.47 1.89
CA VAL A 38 1.37 -11.19 0.95
C VAL A 38 2.14 -12.36 0.34
N PRO A 39 1.60 -13.60 0.37
CA PRO A 39 2.27 -14.76 -0.20
C PRO A 39 2.66 -14.53 -1.66
N ARG A 40 3.88 -14.95 -2.02
CA ARG A 40 4.45 -14.73 -3.37
C ARG A 40 3.51 -15.17 -4.50
N ASP A 41 2.81 -16.28 -4.30
CA ASP A 41 1.86 -16.86 -5.25
C ASP A 41 0.48 -16.20 -5.22
N GLU A 42 0.22 -15.23 -4.35
CA GLU A 42 -1.03 -14.46 -4.29
C GLU A 42 -0.87 -13.03 -4.79
N ILE A 43 0.34 -12.45 -4.75
CA ILE A 43 0.62 -11.06 -5.19
C ILE A 43 0.10 -10.77 -6.60
N TYR A 44 0.14 -11.73 -7.52
CA TYR A 44 -0.33 -11.53 -8.89
C TYR A 44 -1.84 -11.20 -8.97
N LYS A 45 -2.64 -11.70 -8.02
CA LYS A 45 -4.08 -11.39 -7.93
C LYS A 45 -4.28 -9.95 -7.47
N HIS A 46 -3.51 -9.53 -6.46
CA HIS A 46 -3.52 -8.14 -5.99
C HIS A 46 -3.15 -7.18 -7.12
N LEU A 47 -2.04 -7.43 -7.82
CA LEU A 47 -1.62 -6.61 -8.96
C LEU A 47 -2.67 -6.58 -10.09
N CYS A 48 -3.29 -7.73 -10.38
CA CYS A 48 -4.35 -7.84 -11.38
C CYS A 48 -5.56 -6.97 -11.01
N ILE A 49 -6.04 -7.02 -9.77
CA ILE A 49 -7.18 -6.21 -9.31
C ILE A 49 -6.90 -4.72 -9.53
N VAL A 50 -5.73 -4.26 -9.07
CA VAL A 50 -5.35 -2.85 -9.15
C VAL A 50 -5.24 -2.37 -10.61
N LYS A 51 -4.74 -3.21 -11.54
CA LYS A 51 -4.55 -2.85 -12.95
C LYS A 51 -5.81 -2.99 -13.82
N GLU A 52 -6.66 -3.98 -13.54
CA GLU A 52 -7.80 -4.30 -14.41
C GLU A 52 -9.11 -3.67 -13.92
N THR A 53 -9.22 -3.34 -12.63
CA THR A 53 -10.46 -2.80 -12.08
C THR A 53 -10.58 -1.31 -12.40
N THR A 54 -11.52 -0.98 -13.29
CA THR A 54 -11.72 0.38 -13.82
C THR A 54 -12.94 1.10 -13.25
N HIS A 55 -13.75 0.44 -12.43
CA HIS A 55 -14.91 1.07 -11.79
C HIS A 55 -14.48 1.98 -10.64
N GLU A 56 -15.13 3.14 -10.54
CA GLU A 56 -14.84 4.13 -9.49
C GLU A 56 -15.44 3.70 -8.16
N GLU A 57 -14.56 3.29 -7.23
CA GLU A 57 -14.87 2.99 -5.83
C GLU A 57 -13.70 3.41 -4.94
N TYR A 58 -13.61 2.88 -3.72
CA TYR A 58 -12.68 3.32 -2.69
C TYR A 58 -11.29 2.69 -2.88
N GLY A 59 -10.25 3.51 -2.77
CA GLY A 59 -8.87 3.06 -2.63
C GLY A 59 -8.23 2.37 -3.82
N ILE A 60 -7.08 1.76 -3.52
CA ILE A 60 -6.21 1.16 -4.54
C ILE A 60 -6.82 -0.11 -5.14
N TYR A 61 -7.61 -0.83 -4.33
CA TYR A 61 -8.27 -2.07 -4.74
C TYR A 61 -9.69 -1.90 -5.24
N ARG A 62 -10.21 -0.66 -5.35
CA ARG A 62 -11.61 -0.40 -5.74
C ARG A 62 -12.57 -1.20 -4.85
N ILE A 63 -12.47 -0.96 -3.54
CA ILE A 63 -13.26 -1.63 -2.52
C ILE A 63 -14.72 -1.18 -2.64
N LYS A 64 -15.64 -2.16 -2.71
CA LYS A 64 -17.08 -1.91 -2.82
C LYS A 64 -17.67 -1.43 -1.51
N TYR A 65 -18.69 -0.57 -1.60
CA TYR A 65 -19.37 0.00 -0.42
C TYR A 65 -19.86 -1.06 0.59
N TYR A 66 -20.22 -2.25 0.10
CA TYR A 66 -20.75 -3.32 0.95
C TYR A 66 -19.65 -4.12 1.67
N TRP A 67 -18.38 -4.01 1.26
CA TRP A 67 -17.25 -4.57 2.01
C TRP A 67 -16.83 -3.66 3.17
N CYS A 68 -17.04 -2.34 3.04
CA CYS A 68 -16.71 -1.30 4.02
C CYS A 68 -17.92 -0.74 4.78
N ALA A 69 -19.00 -1.52 4.88
CA ALA A 69 -20.18 -1.12 5.65
C ALA A 69 -19.93 -1.30 7.17
N GLU A 70 -20.05 -0.21 7.94
CA GLU A 70 -19.64 -0.06 9.37
C GLU A 70 -20.21 -1.11 10.35
N TYR A 71 -21.14 -1.97 9.94
CA TYR A 71 -21.75 -3.00 10.80
C TYR A 71 -21.99 -4.37 10.15
N ASP A 72 -21.75 -4.51 8.83
CA ASP A 72 -22.03 -5.75 8.08
C ASP A 72 -21.02 -6.02 6.96
N GLY A 73 -20.05 -5.13 6.74
CA GLY A 73 -19.01 -5.29 5.73
C GLY A 73 -17.93 -6.25 6.17
N ILE A 74 -17.45 -7.09 5.24
CA ILE A 74 -16.41 -8.09 5.52
C ILE A 74 -15.10 -7.48 6.04
N CYS A 75 -14.82 -6.22 5.70
CA CYS A 75 -13.58 -5.53 6.09
C CYS A 75 -13.69 -4.76 7.42
N ASN A 76 -14.90 -4.59 7.98
CA ASN A 76 -15.14 -3.93 9.27
C ASN A 76 -14.37 -2.58 9.43
N ALA A 77 -14.31 -1.80 8.35
CA ALA A 77 -13.62 -0.50 8.27
C ALA A 77 -14.52 0.51 7.55
N SER A 78 -14.28 1.81 7.76
CA SER A 78 -15.00 2.86 7.03
C SER A 78 -14.51 2.91 5.57
N CYS A 79 -15.40 3.19 4.63
CA CYS A 79 -15.00 3.34 3.23
C CYS A 79 -14.01 4.50 3.01
N ASP A 80 -14.04 5.50 3.90
CA ASP A 80 -13.12 6.63 3.85
C ASP A 80 -11.68 6.26 4.28
N ASP A 81 -11.50 5.15 5.02
CA ASP A 81 -10.18 4.68 5.46
C ASP A 81 -9.34 4.21 4.26
N PHE A 82 -9.97 3.57 3.26
CA PHE A 82 -9.30 3.11 2.05
C PHE A 82 -8.88 4.22 1.08
N VAL A 83 -9.13 5.50 1.37
CA VAL A 83 -8.84 6.62 0.42
C VAL A 83 -7.71 7.50 0.94
N ASP A 84 -6.73 6.88 1.59
CA ASP A 84 -5.49 7.53 2.02
C ASP A 84 -4.25 6.96 1.31
N ASP A 85 -3.05 7.39 1.74
CA ASP A 85 -1.78 6.97 1.12
C ASP A 85 -1.22 5.65 1.70
N ASP A 86 -1.70 5.19 2.86
CA ASP A 86 -1.25 3.98 3.55
C ASP A 86 -2.18 2.81 3.26
N ILE A 87 -1.85 2.03 2.24
CA ILE A 87 -2.70 0.95 1.71
C ILE A 87 -2.79 -0.30 2.60
N ALA A 88 -2.42 -0.22 3.88
CA ALA A 88 -2.34 -1.37 4.77
C ALA A 88 -3.72 -2.02 4.99
N ASP A 89 -4.73 -1.20 5.26
CA ASP A 89 -6.12 -1.61 5.40
C ASP A 89 -6.71 -2.04 4.05
N ASP A 90 -6.35 -1.38 2.93
CA ASP A 90 -6.78 -1.83 1.61
C ASP A 90 -6.27 -3.25 1.31
N VAL A 91 -5.00 -3.54 1.60
CA VAL A 91 -4.39 -4.86 1.37
C VAL A 91 -5.05 -5.92 2.25
N GLU A 92 -5.31 -5.61 3.51
CA GLU A 92 -6.02 -6.50 4.43
C GLU A 92 -7.43 -6.82 3.91
N CYS A 93 -8.20 -5.79 3.55
CA CYS A 93 -9.55 -5.93 3.02
C CYS A 93 -9.58 -6.73 1.71
N ALA A 94 -8.69 -6.43 0.77
CA ALA A 94 -8.60 -7.17 -0.49
C ALA A 94 -8.23 -8.64 -0.27
N THR A 95 -7.33 -8.93 0.67
CA THR A 95 -6.96 -10.30 1.04
C THR A 95 -8.17 -11.06 1.59
N LEU A 96 -8.94 -10.44 2.49
CA LEU A 96 -10.15 -11.04 3.06
C LEU A 96 -11.21 -11.34 1.99
N VAL A 97 -11.46 -10.41 1.08
CA VAL A 97 -12.40 -10.61 -0.04
C VAL A 97 -11.90 -11.69 -0.99
N LEU A 98 -10.60 -11.71 -1.32
CA LEU A 98 -10.01 -12.78 -2.14
C LEU A 98 -10.15 -14.17 -1.49
N GLN A 99 -10.02 -14.26 -0.17
CA GLN A 99 -10.20 -15.52 0.56
C GLN A 99 -11.66 -15.98 0.60
N HIS A 100 -12.61 -15.05 0.72
CA HIS A 100 -14.02 -15.37 0.92
C HIS A 100 -14.81 -15.51 -0.39
N GLU A 101 -14.59 -14.60 -1.34
CA GLU A 101 -15.33 -14.50 -2.59
C GLU A 101 -14.49 -14.86 -3.83
N GLY A 102 -13.15 -14.81 -3.72
CA GLY A 102 -12.25 -15.04 -4.84
C GLY A 102 -12.13 -13.83 -5.78
N ILE A 103 -11.42 -14.02 -6.89
CA ILE A 103 -11.13 -12.95 -7.84
C ILE A 103 -12.37 -12.43 -8.59
N ASP A 104 -13.41 -13.26 -8.69
CA ASP A 104 -14.69 -12.94 -9.34
C ASP A 104 -15.43 -11.79 -8.64
N ALA A 105 -15.08 -11.50 -7.38
CA ALA A 105 -15.61 -10.39 -6.61
C ALA A 105 -15.39 -9.02 -7.30
N TRP A 106 -14.32 -8.92 -8.11
CA TRP A 106 -14.00 -7.75 -8.94
C TRP A 106 -14.44 -7.87 -10.41
N LEU A 107 -15.29 -8.85 -10.74
CA LEU A 107 -15.69 -9.18 -12.12
C LEU A 107 -14.50 -9.60 -13.01
N LEU A 108 -13.44 -10.09 -12.37
CA LEU A 108 -12.25 -10.65 -13.02
C LEU A 108 -12.32 -12.17 -12.97
N SER A 109 -11.38 -12.84 -13.62
CA SER A 109 -11.21 -14.30 -13.54
C SER A 109 -9.72 -14.64 -13.47
N ASP A 110 -9.38 -15.85 -13.02
CA ASP A 110 -7.98 -16.30 -13.00
C ASP A 110 -7.28 -16.15 -14.37
N ARG A 111 -8.04 -16.32 -15.46
CA ARG A 111 -7.53 -16.15 -16.82
C ARG A 111 -7.17 -14.70 -17.13
N ASN A 112 -7.92 -13.73 -16.62
CA ASN A 112 -7.56 -12.31 -16.74
C ASN A 112 -6.23 -12.04 -16.04
N CYS A 113 -5.98 -12.75 -14.93
CA CYS A 113 -4.84 -12.47 -14.07
C CYS A 113 -3.56 -13.27 -14.37
N GLU A 114 -3.63 -14.27 -15.26
CA GLU A 114 -2.51 -15.18 -15.51
C GLU A 114 -1.24 -14.46 -16.01
N GLY A 115 -1.41 -13.40 -16.81
CA GLY A 115 -0.29 -12.59 -17.33
C GLY A 115 0.53 -11.88 -16.23
N TYR A 116 -0.10 -11.56 -15.10
CA TYR A 116 0.54 -10.84 -14.00
C TYR A 116 1.53 -11.69 -13.21
N LYS A 117 1.43 -13.02 -13.25
CA LYS A 117 2.38 -13.92 -12.58
C LYS A 117 3.81 -13.64 -13.03
N LYS A 118 4.02 -13.55 -14.35
CA LYS A 118 5.33 -13.26 -14.94
C LYS A 118 5.83 -11.84 -14.58
N GLU A 119 4.91 -10.88 -14.51
CA GLU A 119 5.25 -9.49 -14.15
C GLU A 119 5.75 -9.43 -12.69
N VAL A 120 5.05 -10.11 -11.77
CA VAL A 120 5.46 -10.25 -10.36
C VAL A 120 6.81 -10.97 -10.24
N ASP A 121 6.99 -12.09 -10.93
CA ASP A 121 8.26 -12.82 -10.95
C ASP A 121 9.42 -11.90 -11.37
N THR A 122 9.21 -11.11 -12.43
CA THR A 122 10.22 -10.15 -12.94
C THR A 122 10.53 -9.02 -11.95
N CYS A 123 9.57 -8.61 -11.12
CA CYS A 123 9.83 -7.63 -10.06
C CYS A 123 10.63 -8.27 -8.91
N LEU A 124 10.21 -9.45 -8.43
CA LEU A 124 10.82 -10.10 -7.27
C LEU A 124 12.23 -10.67 -7.56
N GLU A 125 12.50 -11.16 -8.77
CA GLU A 125 13.85 -11.60 -9.17
C GLU A 125 14.88 -10.46 -9.07
N ARG A 126 14.48 -9.23 -9.41
CA ARG A 126 15.34 -8.05 -9.28
C ARG A 126 15.68 -7.71 -7.83
N VAL A 127 14.78 -7.99 -6.89
CA VAL A 127 14.99 -7.80 -5.44
C VAL A 127 15.97 -8.85 -4.90
N GLU A 128 15.87 -10.09 -5.37
CA GLU A 128 16.83 -11.15 -5.01
C GLU A 128 18.24 -10.86 -5.54
N GLU A 129 18.37 -10.31 -6.75
CA GLU A 129 19.67 -9.94 -7.31
C GLU A 129 20.30 -8.75 -6.58
N THR A 130 19.50 -7.77 -6.15
CA THR A 130 19.99 -6.62 -5.36
C THR A 130 20.41 -7.02 -3.96
N SER A 131 19.68 -7.93 -3.30
CA SER A 131 20.08 -8.49 -2.00
C SER A 131 21.35 -9.35 -2.09
N LYS A 132 21.53 -10.13 -3.16
CA LYS A 132 22.78 -10.87 -3.45
C LYS A 132 23.95 -9.92 -3.75
N SER A 133 23.70 -8.82 -4.47
CA SER A 133 24.69 -7.80 -4.78
C SER A 133 25.19 -7.05 -3.54
N PHE A 134 24.28 -6.73 -2.60
CA PHE A 134 24.64 -6.11 -1.32
C PHE A 134 25.26 -7.10 -0.31
N GLY A 135 24.96 -8.40 -0.47
CA GLY A 135 25.47 -9.49 0.37
C GLY A 135 26.88 -10.00 0.01
N ASN A 136 27.44 -9.66 -1.15
CA ASN A 136 28.75 -10.15 -1.58
C ASN A 136 29.92 -9.27 -1.09
N SER A 137 30.02 -9.05 0.22
CA SER A 137 31.23 -8.53 0.87
C SER A 137 31.69 -9.39 2.06
N TYR A 138 31.31 -10.66 2.12
CA TYR A 138 31.95 -11.63 3.00
C TYR A 138 32.25 -12.91 2.21
N ASP A 139 33.52 -13.13 1.92
CA ASP A 139 34.05 -14.42 1.47
C ASP A 139 33.76 -15.45 2.57
N ILE A 140 32.89 -16.44 2.30
CA ILE A 140 32.73 -17.62 3.14
C ILE A 140 33.41 -18.78 2.43
N ASP A 141 34.39 -19.32 3.14
CA ASP A 141 35.20 -20.47 2.81
C ASP A 141 34.43 -21.80 2.92
N GLU A 142 35.03 -22.80 2.30
CA GLU A 142 34.58 -24.15 2.01
C GLU A 142 34.20 -24.97 3.27
N TYR A 143 33.03 -24.73 3.86
CA TYR A 143 32.35 -25.71 4.71
C TYR A 143 30.84 -25.45 4.74
N GLY A 144 30.06 -26.36 4.15
CA GLY A 144 28.60 -26.27 4.18
C GLY A 144 28.05 -26.48 5.58
N ASP A 145 27.13 -25.61 5.99
CA ASP A 145 26.00 -26.03 6.80
C ASP A 145 24.75 -25.20 6.47
N PHE A 146 23.64 -25.92 6.39
CA PHE A 146 22.30 -25.41 6.16
C PHE A 146 21.77 -24.91 7.51
N MET A 147 21.54 -23.60 7.65
CA MET A 147 20.71 -23.08 8.74
C MET A 147 19.71 -22.04 8.25
N ASN A 148 18.51 -22.58 8.02
CA ASN A 148 17.21 -22.15 8.52
C ASN A 148 17.08 -20.71 9.09
N HIS A 149 16.02 -20.05 8.62
CA HIS A 149 15.39 -18.83 9.15
C HIS A 149 15.83 -18.42 10.56
N THR A 150 16.54 -17.30 10.64
CA THR A 150 16.62 -16.50 11.86
C THR A 150 15.76 -15.25 11.67
N HIS A 151 14.60 -15.27 12.33
CA HIS A 151 13.98 -14.06 12.87
C HIS A 151 14.97 -13.38 13.84
N TYR A 152 14.81 -12.05 14.00
CA TYR A 152 15.50 -11.08 14.88
C TYR A 152 16.67 -10.32 14.24
N ALA A 153 16.85 -9.00 14.38
CA ALA A 153 16.05 -7.89 14.94
C ALA A 153 16.82 -6.58 14.62
N SER A 154 16.18 -5.41 14.73
CA SER A 154 16.85 -4.29 15.40
C SER A 154 15.89 -3.25 15.97
N SER A 155 15.86 -3.26 17.31
CA SER A 155 16.01 -2.10 18.20
C SER A 155 15.13 -0.87 18.02
N ALA A 156 14.32 -0.66 19.05
CA ALA A 156 13.62 0.57 19.38
C ALA A 156 14.52 1.81 19.39
N VAL A 157 13.98 2.92 18.87
CA VAL A 157 14.27 4.28 19.36
C VAL A 157 12.92 4.93 19.66
N ALA A 158 12.55 4.90 20.94
CA ALA A 158 11.52 5.77 21.48
C ALA A 158 12.17 7.12 21.78
N THR A 159 11.79 8.17 21.05
CA THR A 159 11.99 9.55 21.50
C THR A 159 10.64 10.17 21.78
N THR A 160 10.30 10.25 23.06
CA THR A 160 9.23 11.09 23.57
C THR A 160 9.56 12.55 23.30
N ASN A 161 8.65 13.28 22.66
CA ASN A 161 8.46 14.70 22.94
C ASN A 161 6.97 15.00 22.90
N SER A 162 6.36 14.97 24.08
CA SER A 162 5.15 15.71 24.38
C SER A 162 5.37 17.21 24.14
N PHE A 163 4.46 17.89 23.46
CA PHE A 163 3.83 19.10 24.02
C PHE A 163 2.64 19.61 23.18
N LEU A 164 1.49 19.68 23.88
CA LEU A 164 0.30 20.51 23.71
C LEU A 164 -0.51 20.46 22.41
N GLY A 165 -1.68 19.84 22.55
CA GLY A 165 -2.82 20.09 21.68
C GLY A 165 -3.48 21.46 21.92
N THR A 166 -4.27 21.85 20.93
CA THR A 166 -5.47 22.67 21.11
C THR A 166 -6.48 22.28 20.03
N HIS A 167 -7.69 21.91 20.46
CA HIS A 167 -8.89 21.77 19.65
C HIS A 167 -9.08 22.93 18.66
N PHE A 168 -9.35 22.63 17.40
CA PHE A 168 -10.17 23.47 16.53
C PHE A 168 -11.08 22.57 15.68
N THR A 169 -12.32 22.43 16.15
CA THR A 169 -13.47 22.14 15.29
C THR A 169 -13.63 23.28 14.28
N ILE A 170 -13.87 22.99 13.00
CA ILE A 170 -14.93 23.60 12.15
C ILE A 170 -14.99 22.86 10.81
N LEU A 171 -16.19 22.34 10.56
CA LEU A 171 -16.89 21.99 9.33
C LEU A 171 -16.20 22.12 7.96
N SER A 172 -16.40 21.05 7.18
CA SER A 172 -16.90 21.02 5.79
C SER A 172 -16.07 21.77 4.76
N PHE A 173 -15.51 21.06 3.79
CA PHE A 173 -16.06 21.01 2.44
C PHE A 173 -15.52 19.74 1.76
N ALA A 174 -16.45 18.92 1.27
CA ALA A 174 -16.18 17.88 0.29
C ALA A 174 -15.49 18.46 -0.95
N LEU A 175 -14.99 17.53 -1.76
CA LEU A 175 -14.18 17.67 -2.96
C LEU A 175 -12.69 17.67 -2.63
N PHE A 176 -12.06 16.49 -2.72
CA PHE A 176 -11.14 16.20 -3.81
C PHE A 176 -10.96 14.67 -3.90
N SER A 177 -11.80 14.02 -4.73
CA SER A 177 -11.42 12.74 -5.30
C SER A 177 -10.20 12.99 -6.17
N CYS A 178 -9.07 12.39 -5.80
CA CYS A 178 -7.97 12.19 -6.72
C CYS A 178 -7.38 10.81 -6.44
N ILE A 179 -8.14 9.76 -6.78
CA ILE A 179 -7.56 8.42 -6.92
C ILE A 179 -7.25 8.28 -8.41
N LYS A 180 -6.01 8.58 -8.78
CA LYS A 180 -5.50 8.23 -10.10
C LYS A 180 -4.56 7.05 -9.92
N ILE A 181 -5.05 5.88 -10.32
CA ILE A 181 -4.30 4.64 -10.34
C ILE A 181 -4.04 4.38 -11.83
N PHE A 182 -2.77 4.54 -12.19
CA PHE A 182 -2.15 4.47 -13.54
C PHE A 182 -2.54 5.56 -14.55
#